data_AF-A0A952FEW9-F1
#
_entry.id   AF-A0A952FEW9-F1
#
_cell.length_a   1.000
_cell.length_b   1.000
_cell.length_c   1.000
_cell.angle_alpha   90.00
_cell.angle_beta   90.00
_cell.angle_gamma   90.00
#
_symmetry.space_group_name_H-M   'P 1'
#
loop_
_entity.id
_entity.type
_entity.pdbx_description
1 polymer ?
#
loop_
_entity_poly.entity_id
_entity_poly.type
_entity_poly.pdbx_seq_one_letter_code
_entity_poly.pdbx_strand_id
1 'polypeptide(L)' 'MSWNVVRLADIPATPWRNGGGVTRELAMWPDAGDWAWRMSVADVDKSGPFSKFDGI' A
#
# COMPACT_ATOMS: atom_id res chain seq x y z
N MET A 1 -11.53 24.21 -0.55
CA MET A 1 -11.60 22.74 -0.48
C MET A 1 -11.01 22.22 -1.77
N SER A 2 -9.87 21.53 -1.73
CA SER A 2 -9.30 20.88 -2.92
C SER A 2 -9.47 19.37 -2.80
N TRP A 3 -9.81 18.73 -3.91
CA TRP A 3 -9.85 17.27 -4.01
C TRP A 3 -8.54 16.79 -4.61
N ASN A 4 -7.95 15.75 -4.02
CA ASN A 4 -6.86 15.01 -4.64
C ASN A 4 -7.44 13.72 -5.24
N VAL A 5 -7.17 13.49 -6.53
CA VAL A 5 -7.61 12.30 -7.23
C VAL A 5 -6.38 11.46 -7.55
N VAL A 6 -6.32 10.26 -6.98
CA VAL A 6 -5.28 9.26 -7.26
C VAL A 6 -5.87 8.19 -8.18
N ARG A 7 -5.31 8.02 -9.37
CA ARG A 7 -5.71 6.95 -10.29
C ARG A 7 -4.81 5.75 -10.08
N LEU A 8 -5.40 4.59 -9.81
CA LEU A 8 -4.66 3.35 -9.54
C LEU A 8 -3.71 2.97 -10.69
N ALA A 9 -4.11 3.24 -11.95
CA ALA A 9 -3.31 2.95 -13.13
C ALA A 9 -1.98 3.72 -13.19
N ASP A 10 -1.89 4.86 -12.51
CA ASP A 10 -0.70 5.71 -12.49
C ASP A 10 0.26 5.34 -11.35
N ILE A 11 -0.11 4.37 -10.50
CA ILE A 11 0.67 3.96 -9.34
C ILE A 11 1.49 2.71 -9.65
N PRO A 12 2.83 2.75 -9.49
CA PRO A 12 3.67 1.59 -9.73
C PRO A 12 3.35 0.47 -8.74
N ALA A 13 3.29 -0.75 -9.26
CA ALA A 13 3.15 -1.95 -8.44
C ALA A 13 4.51 -2.31 -7.83
N THR A 14 4.52 -2.49 -6.50
CA THR A 14 5.69 -2.97 -5.76
C THR A 14 5.50 -4.44 -5.41
N PRO A 15 6.31 -5.36 -5.96
CA PRO A 15 6.24 -6.77 -5.63
C PRO A 15 6.51 -7.05 -4.16
N TRP A 16 5.77 -7.98 -3.58
CA TRP A 16 6.05 -8.46 -2.24
C TRP A 16 7.31 -9.30 -2.21
N ARG A 17 8.07 -9.21 -1.11
CA ARG A 17 9.30 -10.01 -0.91
C ARG A 17 9.05 -11.52 -1.02
N ASN A 18 7.88 -11.99 -0.60
CA ASN A 18 7.51 -13.41 -0.68
C ASN A 18 7.00 -13.85 -2.06
N GLY A 19 6.92 -12.94 -3.04
CA GLY A 19 6.42 -13.22 -4.39
C GLY A 19 4.95 -13.66 -4.45
N GLY A 20 4.15 -13.30 -3.42
CA GLY A 20 2.73 -13.67 -3.31
C GLY A 20 1.74 -12.63 -3.87
N GLY A 21 2.24 -11.52 -4.40
CA GLY A 21 1.41 -10.42 -4.89
C GLY A 21 2.19 -9.12 -5.05
N VAL A 22 1.44 -8.02 -5.21
CA VAL A 22 1.97 -6.66 -5.33
C VAL A 22 1.16 -5.68 -4.49
N THR A 23 1.77 -4.57 -4.09
CA THR A 23 1.10 -3.42 -3.46
C THR A 23 1.27 -2.18 -4.32
N ARG A 24 0.20 -1.39 -4.48
CA ARG A 24 0.21 -0.03 -5.02
C ARG A 24 -0.13 0.94 -3.90
N GLU A 25 0.81 1.77 -3.50
CA GLU A 25 0.61 2.76 -2.44
C GLU A 25 -0.11 4.00 -2.97
N LEU A 26 -1.24 4.36 -2.36
CA LEU A 26 -2.07 5.47 -2.85
C LEU A 26 -1.80 6.76 -2.08
N ALA A 27 -1.67 6.67 -0.76
CA ALA A 27 -1.41 7.81 0.12
C ALA A 27 -0.97 7.35 1.50
N MET A 28 -0.26 8.22 2.20
CA MET A 28 -0.01 8.12 3.64
C MET A 28 0.05 9.52 4.26
N TRP A 29 -0.18 9.60 5.56
CA TRP A 29 -0.03 10.86 6.29
C TRP A 29 0.31 10.65 7.78
N PRO A 30 1.25 11.43 8.35
CA PRO A 30 2.22 12.27 7.62
C PRO A 30 3.11 11.42 6.70
N ASP A 31 3.70 12.04 5.68
CA ASP A 31 4.53 11.33 4.69
C ASP A 31 5.82 10.78 5.33
N ALA A 32 6.11 9.51 5.06
CA ALA A 32 7.23 8.69 5.52
C ALA A 32 7.45 8.52 7.05
N GLY A 33 7.89 7.31 7.43
CA GLY A 33 8.26 6.97 8.82
C GLY A 33 7.06 6.68 9.71
N ASP A 34 6.70 7.65 10.56
CA ASP A 34 5.61 7.57 11.55
C ASP A 34 4.29 8.09 10.95
N TRP A 35 3.86 7.46 9.87
CA TRP A 35 2.54 7.75 9.31
C TRP A 35 1.45 7.31 10.30
N ALA A 36 0.39 8.11 10.43
CA ALA A 36 -0.79 7.80 11.23
C ALA A 36 -1.81 6.96 10.44
N TRP A 37 -1.84 7.12 9.12
CA TRP A 37 -2.59 6.24 8.23
C TRP A 37 -1.87 6.05 6.90
N ARG A 38 -2.15 4.91 6.26
CA ARG A 38 -1.68 4.55 4.93
C ARG A 38 -2.80 3.85 4.18
N MET A 39 -2.99 4.22 2.93
CA MET A 39 -3.95 3.60 2.02
C MET A 39 -3.22 3.01 0.81
N SER A 40 -3.54 1.76 0.49
CA SER A 40 -2.94 1.03 -0.62
C SER A 40 -3.90 0.01 -1.20
N VAL A 41 -3.60 -0.47 -2.40
CA VAL A 41 -4.29 -1.61 -3.04
C VAL A 41 -3.33 -2.78 -3.10
N ALA A 42 -3.82 -3.97 -2.73
CA ALA A 42 -3.08 -5.22 -2.76
C ALA A 42 -3.71 -6.18 -3.77
N ASP A 43 -2.90 -6.65 -4.73
CA ASP A 43 -3.27 -7.79 -5.57
C ASP A 43 -2.61 -9.03 -4.97
N VAL A 44 -3.42 -10.05 -4.63
CA VAL A 44 -2.97 -11.27 -3.95
C VAL A 44 -3.02 -12.45 -4.92
N ASP A 45 -1.85 -12.88 -5.38
CA ASP A 45 -1.74 -13.93 -6.40
C ASP A 45 -1.62 -15.33 -5.79
N LYS A 46 -1.10 -15.43 -4.57
CA LYS A 46 -0.88 -16.70 -3.87
C LYS A 46 -1.35 -16.61 -2.43
N SER A 47 -1.97 -17.69 -1.94
CA SER A 47 -2.30 -17.82 -0.53
C SER A 47 -1.04 -17.81 0.33
N GLY A 48 -1.11 -17.10 1.46
CA GLY A 48 -0.02 -16.98 2.41
C GLY A 48 -0.38 -16.00 3.52
N PRO A 49 0.42 -15.94 4.60
CA PRO A 49 0.18 -14.98 5.66
C PRO A 49 0.47 -13.56 5.18
N PHE A 50 -0.30 -12.59 5.69
CA PHE A 50 0.04 -11.18 5.58
C PHE A 50 1.12 -10.79 6.58
N SER A 51 1.84 -9.72 6.26
CA SER A 51 2.77 -9.08 7.20
C SER A 51 2.01 -8.58 8.44
N LYS A 52 2.63 -8.71 9.60
CA LYS A 52 2.18 -8.03 10.81
C LYS A 52 2.67 -6.59 10.78
N PHE A 53 1.83 -5.68 11.25
CA PHE A 53 2.15 -4.28 11.45
C PHE A 53 1.94 -3.98 12.94
N ASP A 54 2.92 -4.34 13.76
CA ASP A 54 2.80 -4.22 15.21
C ASP A 54 2.79 -2.74 15.64
N GLY A 55 1.86 -2.34 16.50
CA GLY A 55 1.76 -0.96 16.98
C GLY A 55 1.20 0.04 15.96
N ILE A 56 0.76 -0.46 14.80
CA ILE A 56 -0.15 0.24 13.89
C ILE A 56 -1.58 -0.09 14.28
#